data_AF-A0A3N5SRN7-F1
#
_entry.id   AF-A0A3N5SRN7-F1
#
_cell.length_a   1.000
_cell.length_b   1.000
_cell.length_c   1.000
_cell.angle_alpha   90.00
_cell.angle_beta   90.00
_cell.angle_gamma   90.00
#
_symmetry.space_group_name_H-M   'P 1'
#
loop_
_entity.id
_entity.type
_entity.pdbx_description
1 polymer ?
#
loop_
_entity_poly.entity_id
_entity_poly.type
_entity_poly.pdbx_seq_one_letter_code
_entity_poly.pdbx_strand_id
1 'polypeptide(L)' 'MRDLRDYAKQTNVRLAVGAFLLLFIIGVGLIWVIYGPGAAGMAFTCLLAALVPVVLILLVFAGMEWILKRDRPK' A
#
# COMPACT_ATOMS: atom_id res chain seq x y z
N MET A 1 -27.04 7.20 -11.35
CA MET A 1 -26.43 7.74 -10.11
C MET A 1 -24.93 7.50 -10.19
N ARG A 2 -24.11 8.56 -10.21
CA ARG A 2 -22.64 8.45 -10.30
C ARG A 2 -22.11 7.91 -8.96
N ASP A 3 -21.39 6.81 -8.99
CA ASP A 3 -20.97 6.05 -7.80
C ASP A 3 -19.91 6.85 -7.00
N LEU A 4 -20.32 7.57 -5.96
CA LEU A 4 -19.42 8.34 -5.07
C LEU A 4 -18.39 7.44 -4.36
N ARG A 5 -18.65 6.14 -4.31
CA ARG A 5 -17.80 5.10 -3.71
C ARG A 5 -16.49 4.92 -4.47
N ASP A 6 -16.48 5.18 -5.78
CA ASP A 6 -15.28 5.11 -6.62
C ASP A 6 -14.31 6.27 -6.32
N TYR A 7 -14.85 7.48 -6.12
CA TYR A 7 -14.08 8.67 -5.75
C TYR A 7 -13.50 8.62 -4.33
N ALA A 8 -14.22 8.00 -3.39
CA ALA A 8 -13.71 7.80 -2.03
C ALA A 8 -12.51 6.83 -2.00
N LYS A 9 -12.53 5.77 -2.82
CA LYS A 9 -11.39 4.85 -2.97
C LYS A 9 -10.16 5.55 -3.53
N GLN A 10 -10.32 6.37 -4.58
CA GLN A 10 -9.20 7.07 -5.20
C GLN A 10 -8.51 8.06 -4.24
N THR A 11 -9.29 8.77 -3.42
CA THR A 11 -8.75 9.69 -2.42
C THR A 11 -8.02 8.95 -1.30
N ASN A 12 -8.60 7.85 -0.79
CA ASN A 12 -7.99 7.02 0.24
C ASN A 12 -6.68 6.37 -0.23
N VAL A 13 -6.61 5.90 -1.48
CA VAL A 13 -5.36 5.36 -2.05
C VAL A 13 -4.28 6.44 -2.11
N ARG A 14 -4.63 7.65 -2.56
CA ARG A 14 -3.66 8.76 -2.63
C ARG A 14 -3.14 9.17 -1.25
N LEU A 15 -4.02 9.21 -0.25
CA LEU A 15 -3.65 9.45 1.15
C LEU A 15 -2.75 8.34 1.70
N ALA A 16 -3.10 7.08 1.45
CA ALA A 16 -2.31 5.94 1.89
C ALA A 16 -0.91 5.93 1.25
N VAL A 17 -0.81 6.21 -0.06
CA VAL A 17 0.47 6.30 -0.77
C VAL A 17 1.30 7.47 -0.24
N GLY A 18 0.69 8.64 -0.02
CA GLY A 18 1.38 9.80 0.55
C GLY A 18 1.91 9.55 1.96
N ALA A 19 1.08 8.96 2.83
CA ALA A 19 1.49 8.55 4.18
C ALA A 19 2.61 7.50 4.14
N PHE A 20 2.50 6.52 3.24
CA PHE A 20 3.53 5.49 3.08
C PHE A 20 4.87 6.10 2.64
N LEU A 21 4.88 7.00 1.65
CA LEU A 21 6.09 7.68 1.20
C LEU A 21 6.72 8.53 2.30
N LEU A 22 5.92 9.30 3.06
CA LEU A 22 6.42 10.07 4.19
C LEU A 22 7.04 9.17 5.26
N LEU A 23 6.36 8.10 5.65
CA LEU A 23 6.85 7.14 6.65
C LEU A 23 8.16 6.49 6.17
N PHE A 24 8.21 6.07 4.91
CA PHE A 24 9.35 5.36 4.36
C PHE A 24 10.57 6.26 4.18
N ILE A 25 10.38 7.49 3.67
CA ILE A 25 11.50 8.43 3.44
C ILE A 25 11.92 9.10 4.75
N ILE A 26 10.98 9.71 5.47
CA ILE A 26 11.28 10.48 6.69
C ILE A 26 11.58 9.53 7.85
N GLY A 27 10.80 8.46 8.02
CA GLY A 27 11.00 7.51 9.11
C GLY A 27 12.33 6.78 9.00
N VAL A 28 12.61 6.14 7.86
CA VAL A 28 13.90 5.43 7.66
C VAL A 28 15.07 6.42 7.65
N GLY A 29 14.91 7.60 7.04
CA GLY A 29 15.93 8.65 7.06
C GLY A 29 16.28 9.11 8.47
N LEU A 30 15.28 9.33 9.33
CA LEU A 30 15.50 9.73 10.72
C LEU A 30 16.17 8.60 11.53
N ILE A 31 15.76 7.35 11.31
CA ILE A 31 16.40 6.18 11.94
C ILE A 31 17.86 6.07 11.51
N TRP A 32 18.16 6.31 10.23
CA TRP A 32 19.52 6.27 9.72
C TRP A 32 20.43 7.32 10.38
N VAL A 33 19.92 8.54 10.57
CA VAL A 33 20.67 9.63 11.22
C VAL A 33 20.92 9.36 12.71
N ILE A 34 19.96 8.77 13.43
CA ILE A 34 20.04 8.62 14.90
C ILE A 34 20.65 7.27 15.32
N TYR A 35 20.23 6.17 14.68
CA TYR A 35 20.57 4.79 15.08
C TYR A 35 21.58 4.13 14.13
N GLY A 36 21.98 4.81 13.06
CA GLY A 36 22.96 4.32 12.10
C GLY A 36 22.40 3.32 11.07
N PRO A 37 23.29 2.79 10.21
CA PRO A 37 22.89 2.04 9.01
C PRO A 37 22.27 0.67 9.32
N GLY A 38 22.69 -0.01 10.39
CA GLY A 38 22.16 -1.32 10.76
C GLY A 38 20.68 -1.26 11.15
N ALA A 39 20.30 -0.26 11.95
CA ALA A 39 18.91 -0.05 12.36
C ALA A 39 18.02 0.38 11.19
N ALA A 40 18.53 1.22 10.29
CA ALA A 40 17.82 1.62 9.08
C ALA A 40 17.52 0.42 8.17
N GLY A 41 18.46 -0.52 8.05
CA GLY A 41 18.26 -1.76 7.30
C GLY A 41 17.13 -2.63 7.88
N MET A 42 17.08 -2.80 9.20
CA MET A 42 15.97 -3.53 9.86
C MET A 42 14.63 -2.81 9.72
N ALA A 43 14.60 -1.48 9.85
CA ALA A 43 13.38 -0.70 9.67
C ALA A 43 12.84 -0.84 8.23
N PHE A 44 13.73 -0.80 7.24
CA PHE A 44 13.38 -0.99 5.83
C PHE A 44 12.81 -2.38 5.54
N THR A 45 13.46 -3.45 6.02
CA THR A 45 12.97 -4.82 5.81
C THR A 45 11.65 -5.08 6.54
N CYS A 46 11.47 -4.51 7.74
CA CYS A 46 10.22 -4.58 8.48
C CYS A 46 9.06 -3.89 7.72
N LEU A 47 9.31 -2.70 7.17
CA LEU A 47 8.31 -1.99 6.37
C LEU A 47 7.97 -2.74 5.07
N LEU A 48 8.95 -3.39 4.43
CA LEU A 48 8.70 -4.28 3.29
C LEU A 48 7.88 -5.51 3.68
N ALA A 49 8.15 -6.12 4.83
CA ALA A 49 7.37 -7.25 5.32
C ALA A 49 5.91 -6.84 5.59
N ALA A 50 5.66 -5.62 6.09
CA ALA A 50 4.32 -5.08 6.28
C ALA A 50 3.54 -4.86 4.97
N LEU A 51 4.24 -4.67 3.83
CA LEU A 51 3.59 -4.58 2.51
C LEU A 51 3.03 -5.93 2.04
N VAL A 52 3.58 -7.05 2.50
CA VAL A 52 3.15 -8.40 2.09
C VAL A 52 1.64 -8.62 2.28
N PRO A 53 1.03 -8.43 3.46
CA PRO A 53 -0.41 -8.60 3.64
C PRO A 53 -1.23 -7.60 2.81
N VAL A 54 -0.74 -6.37 2.60
CA VAL A 54 -1.43 -5.36 1.79
C VAL A 54 -1.54 -5.82 0.34
N VAL A 55 -0.42 -6.26 -0.24
CA VAL A 55 -0.38 -6.80 -1.61
C VAL A 55 -1.24 -8.06 -1.72
N LEU A 56 -1.22 -8.92 -0.71
CA LEU A 56 -2.03 -10.14 -0.69
C LEU A 56 -3.54 -9.82 -0.76
N ILE A 57 -4.01 -8.86 0.04
CA ILE A 57 -5.41 -8.42 0.03
C ILE A 57 -5.79 -7.85 -1.34
N LEU A 58 -4.93 -7.00 -1.91
CA LEU A 58 -5.16 -6.42 -3.25
C LEU A 58 -5.21 -7.50 -4.33
N LEU A 59 -4.35 -8.51 -4.27
CA LEU A 59 -4.36 -9.64 -5.20
C LEU A 59 -5.66 -10.45 -5.09
N VAL A 60 -6.14 -10.72 -3.88
CA VAL A 60 -7.42 -11.42 -3.67
C VAL A 60 -8.57 -10.60 -4.27
N PHE A 61 -8.59 -9.29 -4.03
CA PHE A 61 -9.63 -8.41 -4.57
C PHE A 61 -9.57 -8.33 -6.10
N ALA A 62 -8.37 -8.20 -6.68
CA ALA A 62 -8.18 -8.22 -8.13
C ALA A 62 -8.59 -9.57 -8.75
N GLY A 63 -8.29 -10.69 -8.08
CA GLY A 63 -8.71 -12.02 -8.49
C GLY A 63 -10.23 -12.18 -8.52
N MET A 64 -10.92 -11.70 -7.48
CA MET A 64 -12.38 -11.68 -7.45
C MET A 64 -12.96 -10.83 -8.59
N GLU A 65 -12.42 -9.64 -8.83
CA GLU A 65 -12.85 -8.81 -9.97
C GLU A 65 -12.62 -9.52 -11.31
N TRP A 66 -11.51 -10.23 -11.47
CA TRP A 66 -11.19 -10.94 -12.71
C TRP A 66 -12.18 -12.07 -13.00
N ILE A 67 -12.60 -12.80 -11.96
CA ILE A 67 -13.64 -13.84 -12.04
C ILE A 67 -15.01 -13.22 -12.35
N LEU A 68 -15.41 -12.16 -11.65
CA LEU A 68 -16.68 -11.46 -11.90
C LEU A 68 -16.75 -10.86 -13.31
N LYS A 69 -15.62 -10.42 -13.88
CA LYS A 69 -15.54 -9.88 -15.24
C LYS A 69 -15.64 -10.97 -16.31
N ARG A 70 -15.26 -12.21 -15.98
CA ARG A 70 -15.44 -13.40 -16.84
C ARG A 70 -16.91 -13.81 -16.96
N ASP A 71 -17.72 -13.60 -15.93
CA ASP A 71 -19.14 -13.97 -15.86
C ASP A 71 -20.11 -12.92 -16.43
N ARG A 72 -19.63 -11.77 -16.93
CA ARG A 72 -20.47 -10.83 -17.72
C ARG A 72 -20.33 -11.10 -19.22
N PRO A 73 -21.23 -11.89 -19.84
CA PRO A 73 -21.46 -11.77 -21.27
C PRO A 73 -22.16 -10.42 -21.53
N LYS A 74 -21.37 -9.46 -22.05
CA LYS A 74 -21.77 -8.14 -22.59
C LYS A 74 -22.89 -7.38 -21.86
#